data_AF-A0A1R1WYD6-F1
#
_entry.id   AF-A0A1R1WYD6-F1
#
_cell.length_a   1.000
_cell.length_b   1.000
_cell.length_c   1.000
_cell.angle_alpha   90.00
_cell.angle_beta   90.00
_cell.angle_gamma   90.00
#
_symmetry.space_group_name_H-M   'P 1'
#
loop_
_entity.id
_entity.type
_entity.pdbx_description
1 polymer ?
#
loop_
_entity_poly.entity_id
_entity_poly.type
_entity_poly.pdbx_seq_one_letter_code
_entity_poly.pdbx_strand_id
1 'polypeptide(L)' 'MSTYAESGYSSAGYATGRPTYSPKSPDFLVEYHKQIEANECGHVLDVATGTGIFARLISDRFSVTTATDIS' A
#
# COMPACT_ATOMS: atom_id res chain seq x y z
N MET A 1 2.60 2.68 -17.79
CA MET A 1 1.71 1.59 -18.27
C MET A 1 0.29 2.09 -18.20
N SER A 2 -0.39 2.30 -19.32
CA SER A 2 -1.77 2.84 -19.35
C SER A 2 -2.85 1.77 -19.23
N THR A 3 -2.53 0.49 -19.45
CA THR A 3 -3.48 -0.63 -19.45
C THR A 3 -4.29 -0.73 -18.15
N TYR A 4 -3.69 -0.41 -17.00
CA TYR A 4 -4.37 -0.44 -15.70
C TYR A 4 -5.35 0.73 -15.51
N ALA A 5 -5.22 1.80 -16.29
CA ALA A 5 -6.09 2.97 -16.30
C ALA A 5 -7.18 2.91 -17.39
N GLU A 6 -7.23 1.83 -18.18
CA GLU A 6 -8.25 1.67 -19.22
C GLU A 6 -9.61 1.33 -18.59
N SER A 7 -10.69 1.92 -19.09
CA SER A 7 -12.04 1.71 -18.55
C SER A 7 -12.54 0.26 -18.63
N GLY A 8 -11.99 -0.53 -19.56
CA GLY A 8 -12.29 -1.96 -19.72
C GLY A 8 -11.47 -2.87 -18.80
N TYR A 9 -10.51 -2.32 -18.06
CA TYR A 9 -9.66 -3.08 -17.16
C TYR A 9 -10.44 -3.50 -15.90
N SER A 10 -10.42 -4.80 -15.57
CA SER A 10 -11.08 -5.30 -14.37
C SER A 10 -10.18 -5.17 -13.14
N SER A 11 -10.27 -4.03 -12.46
CA SER A 11 -9.60 -3.80 -11.17
C SER A 11 -10.10 -4.75 -10.08
N ALA A 12 -11.39 -5.12 -10.12
CA ALA A 12 -11.96 -6.14 -9.23
C ALA A 12 -11.31 -7.51 -9.46
N GLY A 13 -11.18 -7.95 -10.71
CA GLY A 13 -10.51 -9.20 -11.06
C GLY A 13 -9.05 -9.21 -10.61
N TYR A 14 -8.36 -8.08 -10.78
CA TYR A 14 -7.01 -7.89 -10.25
C TYR A 14 -6.96 -8.06 -8.74
N ALA A 15 -7.82 -7.37 -7.98
CA ALA A 15 -7.83 -7.44 -6.53
C ALA A 15 -8.06 -8.87 -6.02
N THR A 16 -8.95 -9.64 -6.65
CA THR A 16 -9.28 -11.00 -6.23
C THR A 16 -8.21 -12.03 -6.57
N GLY A 17 -7.51 -11.85 -7.70
CA GLY A 17 -6.56 -12.85 -8.22
C GLY A 17 -5.09 -12.55 -7.89
N ARG A 18 -4.79 -11.34 -7.39
CA ARG A 18 -3.40 -10.93 -7.15
C ARG A 18 -2.86 -11.55 -5.85
N PRO A 19 -1.66 -12.14 -5.87
CA PRO A 19 -0.96 -12.48 -4.64
C PRO A 19 -0.81 -11.23 -3.76
N THR A 20 -1.07 -11.41 -2.47
CA THR A 20 -0.93 -10.34 -1.48
C THR A 20 0.37 -10.51 -0.69
N TYR A 21 0.73 -9.46 0.04
CA TYR A 21 1.88 -9.48 0.94
C TYR A 21 1.61 -10.38 2.15
N SER A 22 2.69 -10.84 2.78
CA SER A 22 2.59 -11.48 4.08
C SER A 22 2.01 -10.50 5.10
N PRO A 23 1.10 -10.92 5.99
CA PRO A 23 0.61 -10.07 7.07
C PRO A 23 1.71 -9.51 7.97
N LYS A 24 2.90 -10.13 7.99
CA LYS A 24 4.06 -9.68 8.78
C LYS A 24 4.93 -8.64 8.06
N SER A 25 4.71 -8.41 6.76
CA SER A 25 5.50 -7.46 5.98
C SER A 25 5.44 -6.02 6.48
N PRO A 26 4.27 -5.47 6.90
CA PRO A 26 4.21 -4.13 7.48
C PRO A 26 5.01 -4.00 8.77
N ASP A 27 4.93 -5.01 9.65
CA ASP A 27 5.65 -5.00 10.93
C ASP A 27 7.16 -4.88 10.69
N PHE A 28 7.70 -5.70 9.79
CA PHE A 28 9.12 -5.64 9.43
C PHE A 28 9.55 -4.25 8.92
N LEU A 29 8.73 -3.62 8.07
CA LEU A 29 9.03 -2.30 7.52
C LEU A 29 8.96 -1.20 8.58
N VAL A 30 7.99 -1.27 9.49
CA VAL A 30 7.84 -0.32 10.60
C VAL A 30 8.97 -0.48 11.61
N GLU A 31 9.37 -1.73 11.91
CA GLU A 31 10.51 -2.01 12.77
C GLU A 31 11.81 -1.44 12.17
N TYR A 32 12.03 -1.65 10.89
CA TYR A 32 13.17 -1.07 10.17
C TYR A 32 13.14 0.46 10.21
N HIS A 33 11.98 1.08 9.92
CA HIS A 33 11.79 2.54 9.97
C HIS A 33 12.12 3.12 11.35
N LYS A 34 11.74 2.43 12.43
CA LYS A 34 11.97 2.85 13.83
C LYS A 34 13.40 2.63 14.33
N GLN A 35 14.30 2.04 13.55
CA GLN A 35 15.72 1.96 13.92
C GLN A 35 16.41 3.33 13.96
N ILE A 36 15.81 4.33 13.33
CA ILE A 36 16.23 5.73 13.44
C ILE A 36 15.40 6.37 14.55
N GLU A 37 16.06 6.83 15.62
CA GLU A 37 15.41 7.33 16.84
C GLU A 37 14.41 8.46 16.59
N ALA A 38 14.69 9.34 15.62
CA ALA A 38 13.83 10.48 15.28
C ALA A 38 12.63 10.12 14.38
N ASN A 39 12.53 8.88 13.90
CA ASN A 39 11.46 8.50 12.98
C ASN A 39 10.15 8.22 13.72
N GLU A 40 9.08 8.78 13.18
CA GLU A 40 7.72 8.56 13.67
C GLU A 40 6.84 7.91 12.59
N CYS A 41 5.76 7.26 13.02
CA CYS A 41 4.74 6.70 12.13
C CYS A 41 3.53 7.66 12.02
N GLY A 42 3.80 8.92 11.66
CA GLY A 42 2.76 9.93 11.47
C GLY A 42 1.97 9.73 10.18
N HIS A 43 2.65 9.71 9.05
CA HIS A 43 2.02 9.64 7.73
C HIS A 43 2.79 8.72 6.80
N VAL A 44 2.07 7.88 6.05
CA VAL A 44 2.60 7.07 4.95
C VAL A 44 1.86 7.37 3.65
N LEU A 45 2.62 7.43 2.55
CA LEU A 45 2.12 7.57 1.20
C LEU A 45 2.41 6.29 0.40
N ASP A 46 1.36 5.59 -0.03
CA ASP A 46 1.45 4.46 -0.95
C ASP A 46 1.19 4.95 -2.39
N VAL A 47 2.20 4.86 -3.25
CA VAL A 47 2.16 5.36 -4.64
C VAL A 47 2.02 4.19 -5.59
N ALA A 48 1.23 4.37 -6.65
CA ALA A 48 0.83 3.31 -7.57
C ALA A 48 0.14 2.16 -6.81
N THR A 49 -0.75 2.54 -5.90
CA THR A 49 -1.41 1.61 -4.97
C THR A 49 -2.35 0.63 -5.68
N GLY A 50 -2.73 0.92 -6.93
CA GLY A 50 -3.74 0.22 -7.71
C GLY A 50 -5.02 0.10 -6.91
N THR A 51 -5.40 -1.13 -6.57
CA THR A 51 -6.59 -1.39 -5.78
C THR A 51 -6.41 -1.17 -4.28
N GLY A 52 -5.26 -0.70 -3.79
CA GLY A 52 -5.03 -0.41 -2.38
C GLY A 52 -4.56 -1.61 -1.55
N ILE A 53 -3.94 -2.63 -2.16
CA ILE A 53 -3.62 -3.88 -1.47
C ILE A 53 -2.67 -3.63 -0.29
N PHE A 54 -1.58 -2.89 -0.52
CA PHE A 54 -0.60 -2.62 0.52
C PHE A 54 -1.02 -1.47 1.44
N ALA A 55 -1.58 -0.39 0.90
CA ALA A 55 -2.14 0.72 1.68
C ALA A 55 -3.07 0.25 2.80
N ARG A 56 -4.00 -0.69 2.52
CA ARG A 56 -4.88 -1.24 3.57
C ARG A 56 -4.11 -2.00 4.63
N LEU A 57 -3.11 -2.77 4.22
CA LEU A 57 -2.32 -3.62 5.09
C LEU A 57 -1.43 -2.83 6.06
N ILE A 58 -0.91 -1.66 5.66
CA ILE A 58 -0.04 -0.82 6.49
C ILE A 58 -0.81 0.27 7.28
N SER A 59 -2.10 0.44 6.99
CA SER A 59 -2.89 1.59 7.46
C SER A 59 -3.05 1.67 8.99
N ASP A 60 -3.01 0.55 9.69
CA ASP A 60 -3.10 0.49 11.15
C ASP A 60 -1.79 0.89 11.84
N ARG A 61 -0.71 1.12 11.09
CA ARG A 61 0.62 1.41 11.65
C ARG A 61 1.02 2.87 11.58
N PHE A 62 0.30 3.67 10.81
CA PHE A 62 0.52 5.10 10.67
C PHE A 62 -0.73 5.86 11.06
N SER A 63 -0.58 7.07 11.59
CA SER A 63 -1.73 7.90 11.96
C SER A 63 -2.56 8.32 10.74
N VAL A 64 -1.89 8.50 9.60
CA VAL A 64 -2.51 8.80 8.31
C VAL A 64 -1.91 7.90 7.23
N THR A 65 -2.76 7.35 6.37
CA THR A 65 -2.35 6.65 5.15
C THR A 65 -3.01 7.31 3.95
N THR A 66 -2.19 7.84 3.06
CA THR A 66 -2.63 8.31 1.74
C THR A 66 -2.21 7.29 0.71
N ALA A 67 -3.14 6.93 -0.17
CA ALA A 67 -2.89 5.99 -1.24
C ALA A 67 -3.29 6.64 -2.56
N THR A 68 -2.41 6.60 -3.56
CA THR A 68 -2.61 7.25 -4.86
C THR A 68 -2.24 6.32 -6.00
N ASP A 69 -3.05 6.35 -7.06
CA ASP A 69 -2.80 5.69 -8.33
C ASP A 69 -3.27 6.59 -9.48
N ILE A 70 -2.72 6.39 -10.67
CA ILE A 70 -3.09 7.14 -11.88
C ILE A 70 -4.31 6.52 -12.60
N SER A 71 -4.63 5.25 -12.28
CA SER A 71 -5.77 4.51 -12.81
C SER A 71 -7.12 4.89 -12.19
#